data_AF-F5RCH5-F1
#
_entry.id   AF-F5RCH5-F1
#
_cell.length_a   1.000
_cell.length_b   1.000
_cell.length_c   1.000
_cell.angle_alpha   90.00
_cell.angle_beta   90.00
_cell.angle_gamma   90.00
#
_symmetry.space_group_name_H-M   'P 1'
#
loop_
_entity.id
_entity.type
_entity.pdbx_description
1 polymer ?
#
loop_
_entity_poly.entity_id
_entity_poly.type
_entity_poly.pdbx_seq_one_letter_code
_entity_poly.pdbx_strand_id
1 'polypeptide(L)'
;MVFAGLAGYAVYKGWQREAAIAWGAASALTAAVTLFAPRLLAPFNRAWYLLGELLGRIVSPIVMGVIFFGLITPVALFGRLRGRDELRMRRRTVSSHWIDRDPPGPAADSFKNQF
;
A
#
# COMPACT_ATOMS: atom_id res chain seq x y z
N MET A 1 -16.03 22.59 0.34
CA MET A 1 -17.19 21.80 -0.14
C MET A 1 -18.04 21.24 1.01
N VAL A 2 -17.46 20.59 2.03
CA VAL A 2 -18.23 20.05 3.19
C VAL A 2 -19.01 21.15 3.95
N PHE A 3 -18.41 22.32 4.18
CA PHE A 3 -19.07 23.44 4.88
C PHE A 3 -20.18 24.13 4.07
N ALA A 4 -20.09 24.11 2.73
CA ALA A 4 -21.15 24.60 1.86
C ALA A 4 -22.40 23.69 1.90
N GLY A 5 -22.19 22.38 2.03
CA GLY A 5 -23.27 21.41 2.25
C GLY A 5 -23.96 21.61 3.60
N LEU A 6 -23.20 21.87 4.67
CA LEU A 6 -23.76 22.18 6.00
C LEU A 6 -24.56 23.49 6.02
N ALA A 7 -24.08 24.53 5.33
CA ALA A 7 -24.80 25.79 5.19
C ALA A 7 -26.12 25.61 4.42
N GLY A 8 -26.11 24.85 3.32
CA GLY A 8 -27.33 24.51 2.59
C GLY A 8 -28.32 23.69 3.42
N TYR A 9 -27.83 22.74 4.22
CA TYR A 9 -28.66 21.91 5.11
C TYR A 9 -29.27 22.72 6.26
N ALA A 10 -28.53 23.69 6.83
CA ALA A 10 -29.03 24.58 7.88
C ALA A 10 -30.15 25.52 7.38
N VAL A 11 -30.02 26.01 6.13
CA VAL A 11 -31.06 26.83 5.47
C VAL A 11 -32.32 26.01 5.16
N TYR A 12 -32.16 24.75 4.72
CA TYR A 12 -33.28 23.86 4.41
C TYR A 12 -34.08 23.46 5.67
N LYS A 13 -33.43 23.37 6.83
CA LYS A 13 -34.04 22.93 8.09
C LYS A 13 -34.63 24.07 8.95
N GLY A 14 -34.49 25.33 8.52
CA GLY A 14 -35.14 26.48 9.17
C GLY A 14 -34.63 26.86 10.57
N TRP A 15 -33.40 26.47 10.93
CA TRP A 15 -32.80 26.86 12.23
C TRP A 15 -32.22 28.29 12.16
N GLN A 16 -32.42 29.07 13.24
CA GLN A 16 -32.05 30.49 13.45
C GLN A 16 -31.10 31.10 12.39
N ARG A 17 -31.57 32.14 11.68
CA ARG A 17 -30.82 32.88 10.64
C ARG A 17 -29.39 33.24 11.04
N GLU A 18 -29.16 33.52 12.32
CA GLU A 18 -27.84 33.79 12.90
C GLU A 18 -26.84 32.64 12.72
N ALA A 19 -27.28 31.39 12.92
CA ALA A 19 -26.44 30.22 12.72
C ALA A 19 -26.07 30.05 11.25
N ALA A 20 -27.05 30.20 10.34
CA ALA A 20 -26.79 30.09 8.90
C ALA A 20 -25.80 31.17 8.40
N ILE A 21 -25.89 32.40 8.92
CA ILE A 21 -24.95 33.48 8.62
C ILE A 21 -23.56 33.17 9.20
N ALA A 22 -23.48 32.68 10.44
CA ALA A 22 -22.22 32.31 11.08
C ALA A 22 -21.49 31.18 10.31
N TRP A 23 -22.21 30.13 9.91
CA TRP A 23 -21.65 29.03 9.11
C TRP A 23 -21.26 29.49 7.69
N GLY A 24 -22.06 30.37 7.07
CA GLY A 24 -21.74 30.99 5.79
C GLY A 24 -20.49 31.86 5.85
N ALA A 25 -20.36 32.70 6.87
CA ALA A 25 -19.19 33.55 7.11
C ALA A 25 -17.93 32.71 7.41
N ALA A 26 -18.05 31.66 8.23
CA ALA A 26 -16.95 30.72 8.48
C ALA A 26 -16.49 30.02 7.19
N SER A 27 -17.42 29.62 6.32
CA SER A 27 -17.12 29.03 5.02
C SER A 27 -16.42 30.04 4.08
N ALA A 28 -16.91 31.27 4.01
CA ALA A 28 -16.31 32.32 3.19
C ALA A 28 -14.91 32.72 3.69
N LEU A 29 -14.72 32.82 5.01
CA LEU A 29 -13.42 33.06 5.62
C LEU A 29 -12.44 31.93 5.35
N THR A 30 -12.88 30.67 5.50
CA THR A 30 -12.05 29.50 5.20
C THR A 30 -11.67 29.45 3.73
N ALA A 31 -12.60 29.75 2.82
CA ALA A 31 -12.34 29.83 1.39
C ALA A 31 -11.35 30.96 1.07
N ALA A 32 -11.50 32.14 1.68
CA ALA A 32 -10.59 33.28 1.51
C ALA A 32 -9.18 32.95 2.01
N VAL A 33 -9.04 32.34 3.19
CA VAL A 33 -7.74 31.90 3.72
C VAL A 33 -7.09 30.85 2.81
N THR A 34 -7.89 29.93 2.26
CA THR A 34 -7.41 28.90 1.33
C THR A 34 -6.95 29.50 -0.01
N LEU A 35 -7.65 30.52 -0.54
CA LEU A 35 -7.32 31.17 -1.82
C LEU A 35 -6.15 32.15 -1.70
N PHE A 36 -6.12 32.97 -0.65
CA PHE A 36 -5.19 34.10 -0.53
C PHE A 36 -3.95 33.79 0.31
N ALA A 37 -4.00 32.79 1.19
CA ALA A 37 -2.86 32.38 2.03
C ALA A 37 -2.45 30.91 1.85
N PRO A 38 -2.31 30.36 0.62
CA PRO A 38 -1.85 28.99 0.41
C PRO A 38 -0.43 28.76 0.95
N ARG A 39 0.37 29.84 1.05
CA ARG A 39 1.71 29.83 1.66
C ARG A 39 1.71 29.50 3.17
N LEU A 40 0.62 29.80 3.88
CA LEU A 40 0.48 29.46 5.30
C LEU A 40 0.09 27.99 5.50
N LEU A 41 -0.59 27.40 4.52
CA LEU A 41 -0.92 25.96 4.49
C LEU A 41 0.26 25.11 3.98
N ALA A 42 1.24 25.70 3.29
CA ALA A 42 2.42 25.00 2.80
C ALA A 42 3.23 24.26 3.90
N PRO A 43 3.56 24.84 5.07
CA PRO A 43 4.24 24.12 6.14
C PRO A 43 3.38 23.02 6.76
N PHE A 44 2.06 23.24 6.87
CA PHE A 44 1.14 22.22 7.38
C PHE A 44 1.03 21.02 6.43
N ASN A 45 0.91 21.27 5.13
CA ASN A 45 0.90 20.23 4.11
C ASN A 45 2.23 19.44 4.10
N ARG A 46 3.35 20.14 4.30
CA ARG A 46 4.66 19.50 4.42
C ARG A 46 4.80 18.65 5.69
N ALA A 47 4.29 19.12 6.83
CA ALA A 47 4.26 18.34 8.07
C ALA A 47 3.36 17.09 7.93
N TRP A 48 2.20 17.24 7.29
CA TRP A 48 1.30 16.12 7.00
C TRP A 48 1.94 15.08 6.07
N TYR A 49 2.63 15.55 5.04
CA TYR A 49 3.40 14.68 4.15
C TYR A 49 4.48 13.91 4.91
N LEU A 50 5.29 14.59 5.73
CA LEU A 50 6.33 13.95 6.54
C LEU A 50 5.76 12.93 7.54
N LEU A 51 4.59 13.20 8.11
CA LEU A 51 3.89 12.26 8.97
C LEU A 51 3.41 11.03 8.19
N GLY A 52 2.87 11.22 6.99
CA GLY A 52 2.51 10.13 6.08
C GLY A 52 3.71 9.29 5.67
N GLU A 53 4.86 9.91 5.40
CA GLU A 53 6.12 9.23 5.08
C GLU A 53 6.64 8.41 6.26
N LEU A 54 6.66 8.99 7.46
CA LEU A 54 7.05 8.28 8.69
C LEU A 54 6.12 7.08 8.96
N LEU A 55 4.82 7.28 8.82
CA LEU A 55 3.83 6.22 8.98
C LEU A 55 4.06 5.13 7.93
N GLY A 56 4.28 5.49 6.68
CA GLY A 56 4.61 4.54 5.60
C GLY A 56 5.86 3.71 5.91
N ARG A 57 6.90 4.34 6.47
CA ARG A 57 8.13 3.65 6.89
C ARG A 57 7.92 2.64 8.01
N ILE A 58 6.91 2.82 8.85
CA ILE A 58 6.54 1.87 9.92
C ILE A 58 5.57 0.81 9.40
N VAL A 59 4.56 1.22 8.64
CA VAL A 59 3.53 0.32 8.10
C VAL A 59 4.12 -0.64 7.07
N SER A 60 5.05 -0.19 6.22
CA SER A 60 5.68 -1.04 5.21
C SER A 60 6.34 -2.30 5.79
N PRO A 61 7.26 -2.22 6.78
CA PRO A 61 7.83 -3.42 7.40
C PRO A 61 6.81 -4.23 8.20
N ILE A 62 5.78 -3.60 8.81
CA ILE A 62 4.70 -4.33 9.48
C ILE A 62 3.92 -5.19 8.48
N VAL A 63 3.48 -4.60 7.37
CA VAL A 63 2.75 -5.31 6.32
C VAL A 63 3.62 -6.41 5.72
N MET A 64 4.89 -6.13 5.44
CA MET A 64 5.83 -7.16 4.98
C MET A 64 6.01 -8.29 5.99
N GLY A 65 6.10 -7.95 7.29
CA GLY A 65 6.13 -8.94 8.37
C GLY A 65 4.87 -9.80 8.40
N VAL A 66 3.69 -9.18 8.32
CA VAL A 66 2.41 -9.90 8.30
C VAL A 66 2.30 -10.81 7.08
N ILE A 67 2.70 -10.36 5.89
CA ILE A 67 2.72 -11.22 4.69
C ILE A 67 3.69 -12.38 4.88
N PHE A 68 4.90 -12.11 5.39
CA PHE A 68 5.92 -13.14 5.56
C PHE A 68 5.51 -14.19 6.61
N PHE A 69 5.06 -13.77 7.78
CA PHE A 69 4.69 -14.68 8.86
C PHE A 69 3.28 -15.24 8.73
N GLY A 70 2.35 -14.52 8.10
CA GLY A 70 0.95 -14.92 7.94
C GLY A 70 0.67 -15.72 6.67
N LEU A 71 1.44 -15.52 5.60
CA LEU A 71 1.24 -16.23 4.34
C LEU A 71 2.44 -17.11 3.98
N ILE A 72 3.63 -16.52 3.88
CA ILE A 72 4.81 -17.25 3.35
C ILE A 72 5.24 -18.37 4.30
N THR A 73 5.38 -18.07 5.58
CA THR A 73 5.85 -19.00 6.62
C THR A 73 4.92 -20.20 6.79
N PRO A 74 3.58 -20.06 6.92
CA PRO A 74 2.71 -21.22 7.03
C PRO A 74 2.69 -22.05 5.75
N VAL A 75 2.69 -21.42 4.57
CA VAL A 75 2.77 -22.15 3.29
C VAL A 75 4.06 -22.98 3.21
N ALA A 76 5.19 -22.39 3.57
CA ALA A 76 6.47 -23.09 3.62
C ALA A 76 6.49 -24.21 4.68
N LEU A 77 5.87 -23.98 5.84
CA LEU A 77 5.77 -24.97 6.92
C LEU A 77 4.90 -26.16 6.48
N PHE A 78 3.76 -25.92 5.86
CA PHE A 78 2.91 -26.97 5.28
C PHE A 78 3.65 -27.77 4.19
N GLY A 79 4.40 -27.09 3.31
CA GLY A 79 5.25 -27.75 2.32
C GLY A 79 6.32 -28.64 2.97
N ARG A 80 6.97 -28.15 4.03
CA ARG A 80 7.98 -28.89 4.80
C ARG A 80 7.38 -30.10 5.52
N LEU A 81 6.19 -29.97 6.12
CA LEU A 81 5.47 -31.09 6.74
C LEU A 81 5.09 -32.16 5.71
N ARG A 82 4.78 -31.76 4.47
CA ARG A 82 4.49 -32.68 3.36
C ARG A 82 5.75 -33.35 2.78
N GLY A 83 6.94 -33.05 3.32
CA GLY A 83 8.21 -33.60 2.85
C GLY A 83 8.69 -33.02 1.52
N ARG A 84 8.05 -31.96 1.03
CA ARG A 84 8.42 -31.28 -0.22
C ARG A 84 9.56 -30.30 0.03
N ASP A 85 10.77 -30.74 -0.23
CA ASP A 85 11.98 -29.90 -0.24
C ASP A 85 12.20 -29.32 -1.65
N GLU A 86 11.22 -28.54 -2.14
CA GLU A 86 11.27 -27.93 -3.49
C GLU A 86 12.44 -26.95 -3.62
N LEU A 87 12.78 -26.26 -2.52
CA LEU A 87 13.89 -25.31 -2.46
C LEU A 87 15.24 -25.98 -2.20
N ARG A 88 15.30 -27.32 -2.08
CA ARG A 88 16.53 -28.09 -1.78
C ARG A 88 17.35 -27.47 -0.65
N MET A 89 16.68 -26.99 0.40
CA MET A 89 17.31 -26.21 1.48
C MET A 89 18.23 -27.05 2.35
N ARG A 90 18.16 -28.39 2.28
CA ARG A 90 19.18 -29.25 2.87
C ARG A 90 20.50 -29.08 2.14
N ARG A 91 21.51 -28.52 2.84
CA ARG A 91 22.91 -28.50 2.40
C ARG A 91 23.32 -29.92 2.04
N ARG A 92 23.48 -30.19 0.75
CA ARG A 92 24.14 -31.40 0.26
C ARG A 92 25.65 -31.15 0.30
N THR A 93 26.38 -31.92 1.08
CA THR A 93 27.84 -32.05 0.94
C THR A 93 28.10 -32.89 -0.31
N VAL A 94 28.02 -32.25 -1.47
CA VAL A 94 28.30 -32.87 -2.78
C VAL A 94 29.40 -32.08 -3.46
N SER A 95 30.30 -32.80 -4.14
CA SER A 95 31.41 -32.22 -4.91
C SER A 95 30.93 -31.41 -6.12
N SER A 96 29.71 -31.64 -6.58
CA SER A 96 29.09 -30.93 -7.69
C SER A 96 27.58 -30.81 -7.50
N HIS A 97 27.03 -29.66 -7.88
CA HIS A 97 25.57 -29.42 -7.97
C HIS A 97 24.98 -29.85 -9.31
N TRP A 98 25.82 -30.39 -10.21
CA TRP A 98 25.38 -30.85 -11.52
C TRP A 98 24.29 -31.92 -11.38
N ILE A 99 23.21 -31.73 -12.12
CA ILE A 99 22.11 -32.69 -12.18
C ILE A 99 22.32 -33.48 -13.47
N ASP A 100 22.79 -34.70 -13.36
CA ASP A 100 22.81 -35.62 -14.50
C ASP A 100 21.36 -35.91 -14.90
N ARG A 101 21.01 -35.46 -16.12
CA ARG A 101 19.69 -35.68 -16.71
C ARG A 101 19.79 -36.88 -17.64
N ASP A 102 19.03 -37.92 -17.33
CA ASP A 102 18.82 -39.08 -18.18
C ASP A 102 17.31 -39.23 -18.46
N PRO A 103 16.86 -39.10 -19.72
CA PRO A 103 17.65 -38.86 -20.92
C PRO A 103 18.31 -37.46 -20.92
N PRO A 104 19.48 -37.31 -21.58
CA PRO A 104 20.03 -35.99 -21.90
C PRO A 104 18.95 -35.19 -22.60
N GLY A 105 18.95 -33.87 -22.41
CA GLY A 105 17.87 -32.97 -22.83
C GLY A 105 17.35 -33.18 -24.26
N PRO A 106 16.20 -32.56 -24.61
CA PRO A 106 15.47 -32.84 -25.85
C PRO A 106 16.41 -32.89 -27.06
N ALA A 107 16.16 -33.87 -27.94
CA ALA A 107 17.03 -34.19 -29.06
C ALA A 107 17.39 -32.93 -29.87
N ALA A 108 18.61 -32.88 -30.43
CA ALA A 108 19.17 -31.68 -31.06
C ALA A 108 18.27 -31.07 -32.16
N ASP A 109 17.36 -31.85 -32.71
CA ASP A 109 16.33 -31.50 -33.69
C ASP A 109 15.05 -30.89 -33.10
N SER A 110 14.91 -30.79 -31.78
CA SER A 110 13.80 -30.15 -31.06
C SER A 110 13.67 -28.65 -31.32
N PHE A 111 14.71 -28.00 -31.84
CA PHE A 111 14.75 -26.55 -32.12
C PHE A 111 14.41 -26.18 -33.58
N LYS A 112 13.82 -27.10 -34.36
CA LYS A 112 13.48 -26.82 -35.77
C LYS A 112 12.45 -25.69 -35.95
N ASN A 113 11.56 -25.46 -34.98
CA ASN A 113 10.51 -24.43 -35.05
C ASN A 113 10.44 -23.61 -33.74
N GLN A 114 11.47 -22.78 -33.50
CA GLN A 114 11.56 -21.97 -32.27
C GLN A 114 10.96 -20.55 -32.40
N PHE A 115 10.33 -20.23 -33.54
CA PHE A 115 9.65 -18.97 -33.82
C PHE A 115 8.33 -19.23 -34.53
#